data_AF-A0A5S4SD08-F1
#
_entry.id   AF-A0A5S4SD08-F1
#
_cell.length_a   1.000
_cell.length_b   1.000
_cell.length_c   1.000
_cell.angle_alpha   90.00
_cell.angle_beta   90.00
_cell.angle_gamma   90.00
#
_symmetry.space_group_name_H-M   'P 1'
#
loop_
_entity.id
_entity.type
_entity.pdbx_description
1 polymer ?
#
loop_
_entity_poly.entity_id
_entity_poly.type
_entity_poly.pdbx_seq_one_letter_code
_entity_poly.pdbx_strand_id
1 'polypeptide(L)'
;MSETSWGRVKYRTTNWKAYNAALKARGDLTIWLDKDMQWLAQPRGKRGRCQKFSDAAIQFCLTIKGLFGQPLRQTLGLVQSLLRMAGLPWSVPDYSTVCRRQKSLNVQVHYRASEKGLHLLVDSTGIKFLGEGEWKTKKHGAERRRQWRKVHLGIDAQTLQIRAIAVTTNEVGDSPMAAVLLGQIPSHEQVASLTGDGAYDTKDVHEACYLRGAIPIIPPRKGAKLRKGLAFAHRNEAVKACRQLGRAIWKRWSGYHRRSLVETKMNCFKRLGEKVMARTFERQVAELNIRASILDQFTALGTPQTVAAA
;
A
#
# COMPACT_ATOMS: atom_id res chain seq x y z
N MET A 1 16.43 -34.76 -12.18
CA MET A 1 16.54 -34.10 -10.87
C MET A 1 15.14 -33.86 -10.36
N SER A 2 14.74 -34.65 -9.37
CA SER A 2 13.42 -34.65 -8.76
C SER A 2 13.10 -33.28 -8.13
N GLU A 3 12.00 -32.68 -8.58
CA GLU A 3 11.36 -31.60 -7.83
C GLU A 3 10.97 -32.17 -6.47
N THR A 4 11.63 -31.70 -5.41
CA THR A 4 11.24 -32.01 -4.04
C THR A 4 9.85 -31.39 -3.84
N SER A 5 8.81 -32.22 -3.87
CA SER A 5 7.45 -31.84 -3.53
C SER A 5 7.36 -31.63 -2.01
N TRP A 6 7.75 -30.44 -1.57
CA TRP A 6 7.49 -30.00 -0.21
C TRP A 6 5.97 -29.98 0.00
N GLY A 7 5.46 -30.91 0.83
CA GLY A 7 4.05 -30.98 1.18
C GLY A 7 3.53 -29.62 1.64
N ARG A 8 2.27 -29.29 1.33
CA ARG A 8 1.66 -28.01 1.74
C ARG A 8 1.68 -27.92 3.27
N VAL A 9 2.56 -27.07 3.80
CA VAL A 9 2.60 -26.74 5.23
C VAL A 9 1.27 -26.09 5.59
N LYS A 10 0.53 -26.70 6.52
CA LYS A 10 -0.67 -26.10 7.10
C LYS A 10 -0.24 -25.01 8.08
N TYR A 11 -1.00 -23.93 8.17
CA TYR A 11 -0.75 -22.85 9.13
C TYR A 11 -1.95 -22.72 10.06
N ARG A 12 -1.69 -22.39 11.33
CA ARG A 12 -2.72 -22.08 12.33
C ARG A 12 -2.53 -20.68 12.88
N THR A 13 -3.64 -19.99 13.16
CA THR A 13 -3.63 -18.66 13.80
C THR A 13 -3.64 -18.83 15.32
N THR A 14 -2.64 -18.28 16.01
CA THR A 14 -2.50 -18.44 17.48
C THR A 14 -3.29 -17.40 18.27
N ASN A 15 -3.51 -16.21 17.72
CA ASN A 15 -4.18 -15.09 18.39
C ASN A 15 -5.66 -14.91 17.96
N TRP A 16 -6.38 -15.99 17.65
CA TRP A 16 -7.71 -15.93 17.02
C TRP A 16 -8.71 -15.05 17.76
N LYS A 17 -8.76 -15.12 19.10
CA LYS A 17 -9.67 -14.30 19.92
C LYS A 17 -9.45 -12.80 19.70
N ALA A 18 -8.19 -12.35 19.80
CA ALA A 18 -7.82 -10.95 19.59
C ALA A 18 -8.02 -10.53 18.13
N TYR A 19 -7.63 -11.39 17.18
CA TYR A 19 -7.82 -11.10 15.75
C TYR A 19 -9.30 -11.01 15.37
N ASN A 20 -10.17 -11.87 15.92
CA ASN A 20 -11.61 -11.80 15.69
C ASN A 20 -12.22 -10.51 16.26
N ALA A 21 -11.76 -10.04 17.43
CA ALA A 21 -12.16 -8.74 17.95
C ALA A 21 -11.73 -7.59 17.02
N ALA A 22 -10.51 -7.64 16.49
CA ALA A 22 -10.03 -6.68 15.51
C ALA A 22 -10.88 -6.71 14.22
N LEU A 23 -11.26 -7.90 13.72
CA LEU A 23 -12.15 -8.04 12.56
C LEU A 23 -13.51 -7.40 12.78
N LYS A 24 -14.11 -7.57 13.97
CA LYS A 24 -15.37 -6.91 14.35
C LYS A 24 -15.19 -5.39 14.40
N ALA A 25 -14.10 -4.92 15.01
CA ALA A 25 -13.80 -3.49 15.13
C ALA A 25 -13.64 -2.79 13.76
N ARG A 26 -13.31 -3.49 12.68
CA ARG A 26 -13.26 -2.90 11.32
C ARG A 26 -14.60 -2.33 10.85
N GLY A 27 -15.71 -2.85 11.37
CA GLY A 27 -17.06 -2.36 11.08
C GLY A 27 -17.52 -1.24 12.00
N ASP A 28 -16.77 -0.94 13.06
CA ASP A 28 -17.05 0.18 13.94
C ASP A 28 -16.74 1.50 13.22
N LEU A 29 -17.69 2.44 13.24
CA LEU A 29 -17.54 3.74 12.59
C LEU A 29 -16.76 4.75 13.42
N THR A 30 -16.67 4.53 14.73
CA THR A 30 -15.94 5.39 15.66
C THR A 30 -14.44 5.38 15.39
N ILE A 31 -13.90 4.35 14.75
CA ILE A 31 -12.48 4.29 14.35
C ILE A 31 -12.14 5.28 13.23
N TRP A 32 -13.15 5.80 12.52
CA TRP A 32 -12.99 6.73 11.40
C TRP A 32 -13.44 8.15 11.75
N LEU A 33 -14.43 8.28 12.63
CA LEU A 33 -15.02 9.54 13.03
C LEU A 33 -14.54 9.93 14.43
N ASP A 34 -13.55 10.81 14.47
CA ASP A 34 -13.14 11.50 15.68
C ASP A 34 -14.04 12.72 15.91
N LYS A 35 -14.61 12.84 17.12
CA LYS A 35 -15.50 13.94 17.51
C LYS A 35 -14.77 15.28 17.60
N ASP A 36 -13.46 15.23 17.84
CA ASP A 36 -12.60 16.41 17.93
C ASP A 36 -11.89 16.71 16.60
N MET A 37 -12.22 15.96 15.54
CA MET A 37 -11.68 16.19 14.21
C MET A 37 -12.00 17.62 13.75
N GLN A 38 -10.97 18.29 13.24
CA GLN A 38 -11.16 19.55 12.57
C GLN A 38 -11.97 19.36 11.28
N TRP A 39 -13.27 19.63 11.33
CA TRP A 39 -14.17 19.46 10.18
C TRP A 39 -14.13 20.64 9.20
N LEU A 40 -14.11 21.86 9.73
CA LEU A 40 -14.06 23.09 8.94
C LEU A 40 -12.60 23.51 8.70
N ALA A 41 -12.33 24.05 7.52
CA ALA A 41 -10.99 24.52 7.20
C ALA A 41 -10.68 25.84 7.91
N GLN A 42 -9.41 26.03 8.32
CA GLN A 42 -8.97 27.31 8.86
C GLN A 42 -8.86 28.37 7.76
N PRO A 43 -9.18 29.63 8.07
CA PRO A 43 -8.91 30.75 7.16
C PRO A 43 -7.42 30.83 6.84
N ARG A 44 -7.05 30.79 5.55
CA ARG A 44 -5.64 30.85 5.12
C ARG A 44 -5.11 32.28 4.94
N GLY A 45 -5.93 33.31 5.10
CA GLY A 45 -5.56 34.71 4.87
C GLY A 45 -5.14 35.07 3.43
N LYS A 46 -5.15 34.11 2.50
CA LYS A 46 -4.73 34.29 1.10
C LYS A 46 -5.90 34.76 0.22
N ARG A 47 -5.61 35.56 -0.79
CA ARG A 47 -6.58 36.05 -1.79
C ARG A 47 -7.16 34.87 -2.58
N GLY A 48 -8.49 34.72 -2.55
CA GLY A 48 -9.24 33.64 -3.21
C GLY A 48 -10.38 33.07 -2.35
N ARG A 49 -11.20 32.17 -2.93
CA ARG A 49 -12.30 31.52 -2.18
C ARG A 49 -11.73 30.62 -1.09
N CYS A 50 -11.99 30.97 0.17
CA CYS A 50 -11.62 30.12 1.31
C CYS A 50 -12.30 28.75 1.22
N GLN A 51 -11.52 27.71 1.56
CA GLN A 51 -12.06 26.37 1.68
C GLN A 51 -12.99 26.32 2.90
N LYS A 52 -14.19 25.77 2.75
CA LYS A 52 -15.13 25.59 3.87
C LYS A 52 -14.79 24.37 4.73
N PHE A 53 -14.30 23.31 4.09
CA PHE A 53 -14.02 22.03 4.73
C PHE A 53 -12.52 21.74 4.75
N SER A 54 -12.06 21.12 5.84
CA SER A 54 -10.68 20.68 6.02
C SER A 54 -10.34 19.50 5.10
N ASP A 55 -9.04 19.20 4.95
CA ASP A 55 -8.62 17.97 4.25
C ASP A 55 -9.06 16.72 5.01
N ALA A 56 -9.11 16.76 6.35
CA ALA A 56 -9.58 15.66 7.18
C ALA A 56 -11.05 15.29 6.90
N ALA A 57 -11.94 16.29 6.79
CA ALA A 57 -13.34 16.04 6.43
C ALA A 57 -13.50 15.44 5.02
N ILE A 58 -12.71 15.92 4.04
CA ILE A 58 -12.73 15.37 2.69
C ILE A 58 -12.19 13.94 2.67
N GLN A 59 -11.08 13.68 3.37
CA GLN A 59 -10.51 12.36 3.53
C GLN A 59 -11.51 11.41 4.19
N PHE A 60 -12.18 11.81 5.27
CA PHE A 60 -13.22 11.02 5.93
C PHE A 60 -14.33 10.62 4.95
N CYS A 61 -14.91 11.57 4.21
CA CYS A 61 -15.93 11.27 3.20
C CYS A 61 -15.44 10.25 2.14
N LEU A 62 -14.20 10.38 1.67
CA LEU A 62 -13.62 9.46 0.71
C LEU A 62 -13.30 8.09 1.33
N THR A 63 -12.93 8.04 2.60
CA THR A 63 -12.72 6.81 3.38
C THR A 63 -14.03 6.05 3.52
N ILE A 64 -15.13 6.70 3.92
CA ILE A 64 -16.46 6.07 3.96
C ILE A 64 -16.87 5.56 2.57
N LYS A 65 -16.61 6.34 1.52
CA LYS A 65 -16.84 5.91 0.13
C LYS A 65 -16.05 4.63 -0.20
N GLY A 66 -14.77 4.58 0.18
CA GLY A 66 -13.88 3.45 -0.07
C GLY A 66 -14.27 2.20 0.71
N LEU A 67 -14.66 2.36 1.97
CA LEU A 67 -15.05 1.27 2.87
C LEU A 67 -16.32 0.57 2.40
N PHE A 68 -17.36 1.34 2.04
CA PHE A 68 -18.66 0.78 1.68
C PHE A 68 -18.84 0.57 0.17
N GLY A 69 -17.85 0.94 -0.65
CA GLY A 69 -17.92 0.82 -2.11
C GLY A 69 -19.05 1.64 -2.75
N GLN A 70 -19.56 2.67 -2.05
CA GLN A 70 -20.72 3.44 -2.47
C GLN A 70 -20.37 4.50 -3.54
N PRO A 71 -21.35 4.89 -4.39
CA PRO A 71 -21.27 6.11 -5.17
C PRO A 71 -21.18 7.35 -4.28
N LEU A 72 -20.45 8.38 -4.73
CA LEU A 72 -20.12 9.55 -3.91
C LEU A 72 -21.37 10.27 -3.34
N ARG A 73 -22.46 10.38 -4.10
CA ARG A 73 -23.69 11.03 -3.60
C ARG A 73 -24.36 10.25 -2.47
N GLN A 74 -24.38 8.91 -2.57
CA GLN A 74 -24.92 8.06 -1.50
C GLN A 74 -24.04 8.13 -0.25
N THR A 75 -22.72 8.15 -0.43
CA THR A 75 -21.78 8.33 0.69
C THR A 75 -22.04 9.62 1.46
N LEU A 76 -22.33 10.72 0.79
CA LEU A 76 -22.62 11.98 1.48
C LEU A 76 -23.92 11.94 2.27
N GLY A 77 -24.95 11.24 1.75
CA GLY A 77 -26.17 10.97 2.50
C GLY A 77 -25.89 10.12 3.75
N LEU A 78 -25.06 9.08 3.63
CA LEU A 78 -24.62 8.28 4.77
C LEU A 78 -23.86 9.13 5.80
N VAL A 79 -22.87 9.91 5.37
CA VAL A 79 -22.11 10.82 6.25
C VAL A 79 -23.05 11.80 6.96
N GLN A 80 -24.06 12.34 6.26
CA GLN A 80 -25.04 13.24 6.87
C GLN A 80 -25.84 12.56 7.99
N SER A 81 -26.29 11.33 7.77
CA SER A 81 -26.97 10.55 8.80
C SER A 81 -26.04 10.24 9.98
N LEU A 82 -24.77 9.90 9.72
CA LEU A 82 -23.79 9.62 10.77
C LEU A 82 -23.54 10.83 11.67
N LEU A 83 -23.32 12.02 11.09
CA LEU A 83 -23.09 13.24 11.87
C LEU A 83 -24.33 13.61 12.71
N ARG A 84 -25.54 13.44 12.14
CA ARG A 84 -26.79 13.66 12.87
C ARG A 84 -26.93 12.72 14.06
N MET A 85 -26.69 11.43 13.86
CA MET A 85 -26.76 10.42 14.93
C MET A 85 -25.67 10.62 15.99
N ALA A 86 -24.50 11.12 15.60
CA ALA A 86 -23.41 11.44 16.52
C ALA A 86 -23.62 12.77 17.29
N GLY A 87 -24.69 13.54 16.97
CA GLY A 87 -24.96 14.84 17.58
C GLY A 87 -23.95 15.93 17.18
N LEU A 88 -23.24 15.77 16.07
CA LEU A 88 -22.20 16.70 15.62
C LEU A 88 -22.81 17.80 14.75
N PRO A 89 -22.65 19.10 15.09
CA PRO A 89 -23.27 20.22 14.36
C PRO A 89 -22.50 20.57 13.07
N TRP A 90 -22.02 19.56 12.35
CA TRP A 90 -21.17 19.71 11.18
C TRP A 90 -21.97 19.57 9.89
N SER A 91 -21.88 20.59 9.02
CA SER A 91 -22.46 20.51 7.67
C SER A 91 -21.67 19.52 6.81
N VAL A 92 -22.34 18.76 5.94
CA VAL A 92 -21.67 17.83 5.01
C VAL A 92 -21.25 18.55 3.73
N PRO A 93 -20.04 18.29 3.19
CA PRO A 93 -19.65 18.79 1.88
C PRO A 93 -20.55 18.27 0.76
N ASP A 94 -20.83 19.10 -0.24
CA ASP A 94 -21.51 18.62 -1.45
C ASP A 94 -20.59 17.74 -2.32
N TYR A 95 -21.17 16.94 -3.22
CA TYR A 95 -20.41 16.00 -4.05
C TYR A 95 -19.41 16.69 -4.99
N SER A 96 -19.73 17.90 -5.47
CA SER A 96 -18.87 18.67 -6.35
C SER A 96 -17.63 19.18 -5.60
N THR A 97 -17.78 19.51 -4.32
CA THR A 97 -16.72 19.94 -3.43
C THR A 97 -15.78 18.79 -3.14
N VAL A 98 -16.30 17.62 -2.75
CA VAL A 98 -15.46 16.42 -2.54
C VAL A 98 -14.74 16.00 -3.82
N CYS A 99 -15.44 15.95 -4.96
CA CYS A 99 -14.86 15.55 -6.25
C CYS A 99 -13.75 16.51 -6.73
N ARG A 100 -13.89 17.81 -6.48
CA ARG A 100 -12.83 18.80 -6.78
C ARG A 100 -11.65 18.65 -5.83
N ARG A 101 -11.91 18.54 -4.53
CA ARG A 101 -10.86 18.42 -3.50
C ARG A 101 -10.08 17.12 -3.59
N GLN A 102 -10.71 16.02 -4.02
CA GLN A 102 -10.03 14.75 -4.26
C GLN A 102 -8.82 14.89 -5.20
N LYS A 103 -8.84 15.82 -6.16
CA LYS A 103 -7.73 16.01 -7.11
C LYS A 103 -6.43 16.43 -6.42
N SER A 104 -6.51 17.25 -5.37
CA SER A 104 -5.37 17.85 -4.69
C SER A 104 -5.24 17.41 -3.23
N LEU A 105 -6.00 16.40 -2.81
CA LEU A 105 -6.00 15.92 -1.44
C LEU A 105 -4.69 15.17 -1.17
N ASN A 106 -3.93 15.65 -0.20
CA ASN A 106 -2.82 14.88 0.36
C ASN A 106 -3.36 13.94 1.43
N VAL A 107 -3.56 12.67 1.06
CA VAL A 107 -4.13 11.67 1.96
C VAL A 107 -3.11 11.31 3.03
N GLN A 108 -3.51 11.47 4.29
CA GLN A 108 -2.69 11.06 5.43
C GLN A 108 -2.86 9.56 5.67
N VAL A 109 -1.76 8.81 5.56
CA VAL A 109 -1.72 7.39 5.92
C VAL A 109 -1.03 7.30 7.28
N HIS A 110 -1.78 6.91 8.30
CA HIS A 110 -1.24 6.75 9.65
C HIS A 110 -0.49 5.42 9.78
N TYR A 111 0.75 5.48 10.22
CA TYR A 111 1.59 4.31 10.51
C TYR A 111 2.33 4.50 11.84
N ARG A 112 2.81 3.40 12.41
CA ARG A 112 3.70 3.38 13.57
C ARG A 112 5.14 3.35 13.09
N ALA A 113 5.98 4.18 13.70
CA ALA A 113 7.43 4.15 13.43
C ALA A 113 8.01 2.80 13.88
N SER A 114 9.01 2.31 13.14
CA SER A 114 9.70 1.07 13.51
C SER A 114 10.74 1.35 14.60
N GLU A 115 10.66 0.64 15.73
CA GLU A 115 11.62 0.80 16.84
C GLU A 115 12.99 0.15 16.56
N LYS A 116 13.04 -0.90 15.72
CA LYS A 116 14.23 -1.74 15.51
C LYS A 116 14.80 -1.65 14.08
N GLY A 117 14.48 -0.57 13.38
CA GLY A 117 14.83 -0.36 11.98
C GLY A 117 13.81 -1.01 11.02
N LEU A 118 13.40 -0.22 10.03
CA LEU A 118 12.36 -0.59 9.08
C LEU A 118 12.89 -1.61 8.07
N HIS A 119 12.24 -2.78 8.00
CA HIS A 119 12.46 -3.76 6.94
C HIS A 119 11.40 -3.55 5.85
N LEU A 120 11.75 -2.74 4.85
CA LEU A 120 10.83 -2.36 3.78
C LEU A 120 10.71 -3.47 2.72
N LEU A 121 9.51 -4.01 2.54
CA LEU A 121 9.18 -4.94 1.46
C LEU A 121 8.49 -4.18 0.35
N VAL A 122 9.04 -4.25 -0.87
CA VAL A 122 8.52 -3.54 -2.03
C VAL A 122 8.01 -4.50 -3.09
N ASP A 123 6.87 -4.17 -3.66
CA ASP A 123 6.32 -4.85 -4.83
C ASP A 123 5.39 -3.90 -5.59
N SER A 124 5.04 -4.27 -6.82
CA SER A 124 4.08 -3.52 -7.62
C SER A 124 2.90 -4.38 -8.04
N THR A 125 1.76 -3.75 -8.30
CA THR A 125 0.60 -4.42 -8.88
C THR A 125 -0.19 -3.50 -9.79
N GLY A 126 -0.79 -4.08 -10.84
CA GLY A 126 -1.82 -3.42 -11.63
C GLY A 126 -3.19 -3.39 -10.94
N ILE A 127 -3.87 -2.25 -11.03
CA ILE A 127 -5.29 -2.08 -10.70
C ILE A 127 -6.03 -1.49 -11.88
N LYS A 128 -7.17 -2.11 -12.23
CA LYS A 128 -7.96 -1.72 -13.37
C LYS A 128 -8.65 -0.37 -13.13
N PHE A 129 -8.79 0.46 -14.15
CA PHE A 129 -9.63 1.66 -14.06
C PHE A 129 -10.51 1.86 -15.30
N LEU A 130 -10.11 1.32 -16.45
CA LEU A 130 -10.93 1.22 -17.65
C LEU A 130 -11.04 -0.23 -18.11
N GLY A 131 -12.17 -0.54 -18.73
CA GLY A 131 -12.48 -1.86 -19.29
C GLY A 131 -13.71 -2.49 -18.65
N GLU A 132 -14.41 -3.28 -19.45
CA GLU A 132 -15.73 -3.84 -19.12
C GLU A 132 -15.64 -4.96 -18.08
N GLY A 133 -16.74 -5.23 -17.37
CA GLY A 133 -16.82 -6.30 -16.38
C GLY A 133 -16.46 -7.65 -16.98
N GLU A 134 -15.91 -8.55 -16.17
CA GLU A 134 -15.42 -9.86 -16.65
C GLU A 134 -16.52 -10.68 -17.33
N TRP A 135 -17.74 -10.63 -16.80
CA TRP A 135 -18.91 -11.26 -17.40
C TRP A 135 -19.21 -10.72 -18.81
N LYS A 136 -19.26 -9.39 -18.99
CA LYS A 136 -19.51 -8.78 -20.31
C LYS A 136 -18.40 -9.14 -21.29
N THR A 137 -17.14 -9.06 -20.86
CA THR A 137 -16.00 -9.47 -21.70
C THR A 137 -16.11 -10.93 -22.14
N LYS A 138 -16.52 -11.83 -21.22
CA LYS A 138 -16.64 -13.27 -21.51
C LYS A 138 -17.82 -13.59 -22.43
N LYS A 139 -18.91 -12.83 -22.36
CA LYS A 139 -20.15 -13.09 -23.11
C LYS A 139 -20.23 -12.36 -24.45
N HIS A 140 -19.70 -11.14 -24.52
CA HIS A 140 -19.92 -10.24 -25.66
C HIS A 140 -18.61 -9.69 -26.25
N GLY A 141 -17.45 -10.17 -25.78
CA GLY A 141 -16.17 -9.56 -26.12
C GLY A 141 -15.95 -8.24 -25.39
N ALA A 142 -14.77 -7.64 -25.57
CA ALA A 142 -14.45 -6.35 -24.95
C ALA A 142 -14.60 -5.22 -25.99
N GLU A 143 -15.58 -4.34 -25.79
CA GLU A 143 -15.69 -3.12 -26.63
C GLU A 143 -14.60 -2.08 -26.30
N ARG A 144 -14.06 -2.12 -25.07
CA ARG A 144 -13.01 -1.20 -24.60
C ARG A 144 -11.80 -1.95 -24.04
N ARG A 145 -10.61 -1.57 -24.49
CA ARG A 145 -9.34 -2.12 -23.98
C ARG A 145 -9.20 -1.87 -22.48
N ARG A 146 -8.83 -2.92 -21.74
CA ARG A 146 -8.55 -2.84 -20.31
C ARG A 146 -7.33 -1.95 -20.08
N GLN A 147 -7.46 -0.94 -19.23
CA GLN A 147 -6.33 -0.13 -18.80
C GLN A 147 -6.15 -0.24 -17.28
N TRP A 148 -4.88 -0.23 -16.90
CA TRP A 148 -4.43 -0.43 -15.54
C TRP A 148 -3.64 0.79 -15.05
N ARG A 149 -3.66 1.02 -13.75
CA ARG A 149 -2.67 1.82 -13.04
C ARG A 149 -1.77 0.89 -12.27
N LYS A 150 -0.49 1.17 -12.28
CA LYS A 150 0.46 0.43 -11.46
C LYS A 150 0.56 1.11 -10.11
N VAL A 151 0.43 0.32 -9.05
CA VAL A 151 0.56 0.74 -7.66
C VAL A 151 1.78 0.04 -7.09
N HIS A 152 2.72 0.82 -6.59
CA HIS A 152 3.92 0.35 -5.92
C HIS A 152 3.71 0.55 -4.43
N LEU A 153 3.80 -0.51 -3.64
CA LEU A 153 3.68 -0.44 -2.19
C LEU A 153 5.00 -0.80 -1.54
N GLY A 154 5.39 -0.03 -0.53
CA GLY A 154 6.40 -0.40 0.45
C GLY A 154 5.73 -0.67 1.78
N ILE A 155 5.84 -1.89 2.31
CA ILE A 155 5.29 -2.24 3.63
C ILE A 155 6.39 -2.57 4.62
N ASP A 156 6.13 -2.34 5.90
CA ASP A 156 6.99 -2.84 6.96
C ASP A 156 6.77 -4.35 7.16
N ALA A 157 7.85 -5.13 7.10
CA ALA A 157 7.82 -6.57 7.31
C ALA A 157 7.48 -6.99 8.76
N GLN A 158 7.46 -6.07 9.72
CA GLN A 158 7.08 -6.34 11.11
C GLN A 158 5.61 -5.98 11.37
N THR A 159 5.26 -4.70 11.17
CA THR A 159 3.89 -4.21 11.45
C THR A 159 2.89 -4.53 10.34
N LEU A 160 3.36 -4.88 9.13
CA LEU A 160 2.57 -5.02 7.92
C LEU A 160 1.87 -3.73 7.46
N GLN A 161 2.22 -2.57 8.01
CA GLN A 161 1.67 -1.28 7.60
C GLN A 161 2.31 -0.81 6.29
N ILE A 162 1.56 -0.10 5.47
CA ILE A 162 2.01 0.53 4.23
C ILE A 162 2.77 1.79 4.62
N ARG A 163 4.08 1.77 4.39
CA ARG A 163 4.99 2.88 4.73
C ARG A 163 5.21 3.82 3.56
N ALA A 164 5.03 3.33 2.33
CA ALA A 164 5.18 4.11 1.13
C ALA A 164 4.22 3.60 0.05
N ILE A 165 3.71 4.52 -0.77
CA ILE A 165 2.85 4.21 -1.91
C ILE A 165 3.16 5.16 -3.06
N ALA A 166 3.30 4.61 -4.26
CA ALA A 166 3.41 5.38 -5.49
C ALA A 166 2.47 4.80 -6.54
N VAL A 167 1.84 5.67 -7.34
CA VAL A 167 0.95 5.27 -8.43
C VAL A 167 1.52 5.81 -9.73
N THR A 168 1.68 4.93 -10.71
CA THR A 168 2.24 5.27 -12.02
C THR A 168 1.35 4.75 -13.15
N THR A 169 1.66 5.19 -14.37
CA THR A 169 1.19 4.52 -15.59
C THR A 169 1.88 3.15 -15.73
N ASN A 170 1.42 2.32 -16.67
CA ASN A 170 2.00 0.98 -16.89
C ASN A 170 3.35 1.00 -17.59
N GLU A 171 3.71 2.13 -18.21
CA GLU A 171 4.98 2.34 -18.91
C GLU A 171 6.16 2.44 -17.95
N VAL A 172 5.89 2.86 -16.70
CA VAL A 172 6.93 2.99 -15.67
C VAL A 172 7.23 1.61 -15.09
N GLY A 173 8.50 1.22 -15.17
CA GLY A 173 9.04 0.03 -14.53
C GLY A 173 9.07 0.15 -13.01
N ASP A 174 9.40 -0.95 -12.34
CA ASP A 174 9.33 -1.03 -10.87
C ASP A 174 10.60 -0.47 -10.21
N SER A 175 11.75 -0.70 -10.84
CA SER A 175 13.06 -0.29 -10.31
C SER A 175 13.17 1.22 -10.03
N PRO A 176 12.72 2.13 -10.91
CA PRO A 176 12.77 3.58 -10.64
C PRO A 176 11.96 3.98 -9.39
N MET A 177 10.93 3.21 -9.04
CA MET A 177 10.06 3.54 -7.91
C MET A 177 10.65 3.14 -6.56
N ALA A 178 11.70 2.30 -6.51
CA ALA A 178 12.35 1.97 -5.24
C ALA A 178 12.92 3.20 -4.54
N ALA A 179 13.57 4.11 -5.29
CA ALA A 179 14.09 5.36 -4.75
C ALA A 179 12.96 6.29 -4.27
N VAL A 180 11.86 6.36 -5.04
CA VAL A 180 10.66 7.13 -4.66
C VAL A 180 10.06 6.59 -3.36
N LEU A 181 9.91 5.28 -3.21
CA LEU A 181 9.38 4.66 -2.00
C LEU A 181 10.31 4.86 -0.80
N LEU A 182 11.63 4.73 -0.98
CA LEU A 182 12.62 5.01 0.08
C LEU A 182 12.59 6.47 0.52
N GLY A 183 12.39 7.40 -0.42
CA GLY A 183 12.31 8.84 -0.14
C GLY A 183 11.05 9.27 0.61
N GLN A 184 9.99 8.45 0.61
CA GLN A 184 8.80 8.70 1.42
C GLN A 184 9.01 8.34 2.90
N ILE A 185 10.01 7.53 3.24
CA ILE A 185 10.32 7.16 4.61
C ILE A 185 11.07 8.32 5.28
N PRO A 186 10.58 8.85 6.42
CA PRO A 186 11.22 9.98 7.11
C PRO A 186 12.71 9.75 7.36
N SER A 187 13.55 10.75 7.10
CA SER A 187 15.02 10.62 7.14
C SER A 187 15.56 10.18 8.49
N HIS A 188 14.88 10.54 9.59
CA HIS A 188 15.23 10.15 10.96
C HIS A 188 14.93 8.68 11.26
N GLU A 189 14.09 8.02 10.48
CA GLU A 189 13.80 6.60 10.64
C GLU A 189 14.82 5.77 9.85
N GLN A 190 15.45 4.82 10.53
CA GLN A 190 16.44 3.93 9.93
C GLN A 190 15.73 2.86 9.09
N VAL A 191 16.18 2.67 7.84
CA VAL A 191 15.76 1.55 6.99
C VAL A 191 16.81 0.46 7.07
N ALA A 192 16.51 -0.62 7.77
CA ALA A 192 17.45 -1.73 7.95
C ALA A 192 17.68 -2.51 6.64
N SER A 193 16.61 -2.74 5.87
CA SER A 193 16.71 -3.47 4.60
C SER A 193 15.60 -3.11 3.62
N LEU A 194 15.89 -3.20 2.33
CA LEU A 194 14.90 -3.18 1.26
C LEU A 194 14.84 -4.57 0.61
N THR A 195 13.66 -5.18 0.57
CA THR A 195 13.44 -6.48 -0.09
C THR A 195 12.52 -6.33 -1.28
N GLY A 196 12.98 -6.72 -2.45
CA GLY A 196 12.22 -6.69 -3.70
C GLY A 196 12.52 -7.91 -4.56
N ASP A 197 11.73 -8.14 -5.63
CA ASP A 197 12.04 -9.22 -6.57
C ASP A 197 13.27 -8.90 -7.45
N GLY A 198 13.61 -9.83 -8.35
CA GLY A 198 14.75 -9.65 -9.25
C GLY A 198 14.60 -8.51 -10.27
N ALA A 199 13.41 -7.93 -10.44
CA ALA A 199 13.23 -6.75 -11.28
C ALA A 199 13.95 -5.55 -10.67
N TYR A 200 14.05 -5.49 -9.34
CA TYR A 200 14.78 -4.46 -8.60
C TYR A 200 16.32 -4.60 -8.64
N ASP A 201 16.89 -5.63 -9.28
CA ASP A 201 18.36 -5.79 -9.42
C ASP A 201 18.99 -4.82 -10.45
N THR A 202 18.82 -3.52 -10.24
CA THR A 202 19.35 -2.43 -11.09
C THR A 202 20.36 -1.58 -10.35
N LYS A 203 21.20 -0.83 -11.10
CA LYS A 203 22.21 0.06 -10.53
C LYS A 203 21.58 1.07 -9.56
N ASP A 204 20.57 1.79 -10.05
CA ASP A 204 19.93 2.88 -9.32
C ASP A 204 19.28 2.44 -8.00
N VAL A 205 18.73 1.21 -7.96
CA VAL A 205 18.14 0.67 -6.72
C VAL A 205 19.21 0.41 -5.67
N HIS A 206 20.34 -0.20 -6.06
CA HIS A 206 21.44 -0.48 -5.12
C HIS A 206 22.09 0.83 -4.64
N GLU A 207 22.22 1.83 -5.51
CA GLU A 207 22.70 3.17 -5.13
C GLU A 207 21.73 3.87 -4.17
N ALA A 208 20.42 3.82 -4.43
CA ALA A 208 19.42 4.36 -3.51
C ALA A 208 19.43 3.66 -2.15
N CYS A 209 19.61 2.33 -2.11
CA CYS A 209 19.75 1.58 -0.86
C CYS A 209 21.02 2.00 -0.11
N TYR A 210 22.14 2.13 -0.81
CA TYR A 210 23.42 2.58 -0.23
C TYR A 210 23.30 3.98 0.37
N LEU A 211 22.73 4.94 -0.36
CA LEU A 211 22.50 6.30 0.14
C LEU A 211 21.59 6.34 1.37
N ARG A 212 20.62 5.42 1.45
CA ARG A 212 19.71 5.30 2.60
C ARG A 212 20.30 4.49 3.77
N GLY A 213 21.46 3.85 3.57
CA GLY A 213 22.05 2.92 4.54
C GLY A 213 21.27 1.60 4.69
N ALA A 214 20.46 1.22 3.70
CA ALA A 214 19.63 0.02 3.73
C ALA A 214 20.33 -1.16 3.05
N ILE A 215 20.18 -2.36 3.63
CA ILE A 215 20.68 -3.59 3.03
C ILE A 215 19.72 -4.05 1.91
N PRO A 216 20.16 -4.16 0.64
CA PRO A 216 19.31 -4.64 -0.45
C PRO A 216 19.23 -6.18 -0.43
N ILE A 217 18.06 -6.71 -0.09
CA ILE A 217 17.71 -8.14 -0.16
C ILE A 217 16.97 -8.39 -1.48
N ILE A 218 17.75 -8.40 -2.56
CA ILE A 218 17.23 -8.53 -3.93
C ILE A 218 17.89 -9.75 -4.57
N PRO A 219 17.12 -10.70 -5.12
CA PRO A 219 17.69 -11.93 -5.62
C PRO A 219 18.43 -11.65 -6.94
N PRO A 220 19.72 -11.98 -7.07
CA PRO A 220 20.49 -11.67 -8.26
C PRO A 220 19.88 -12.28 -9.53
N ARG A 221 19.96 -11.59 -10.67
CA ARG A 221 19.49 -12.15 -11.95
C ARG A 221 20.34 -13.35 -12.40
N LYS A 222 19.76 -14.22 -13.23
CA LYS A 222 20.50 -15.35 -13.83
C LYS A 222 21.71 -14.81 -14.61
N GLY A 223 22.89 -15.38 -14.38
CA GLY A 223 24.13 -14.92 -15.02
C GLY A 223 24.68 -13.58 -14.49
N ALA A 224 24.21 -13.09 -13.34
CA ALA A 224 24.71 -11.85 -12.75
C ALA A 224 26.23 -11.86 -12.55
N LYS A 225 26.90 -10.83 -13.08
CA LYS A 225 28.33 -10.55 -12.87
C LYS A 225 28.54 -9.61 -11.67
N LEU A 226 29.74 -9.64 -11.11
CA LEU A 226 30.16 -8.70 -10.06
C LEU A 226 30.26 -7.29 -10.63
N ARG A 227 29.93 -6.29 -9.82
CA ARG A 227 30.01 -4.86 -10.19
C ARG A 227 31.00 -4.15 -9.28
N LYS A 228 31.73 -3.16 -9.82
CA LYS A 228 32.62 -2.29 -9.03
C LYS A 228 31.80 -1.21 -8.32
N GLY A 229 32.20 -0.83 -7.11
CA GLY A 229 31.57 0.24 -6.31
C GLY A 229 30.98 -0.25 -4.99
N LEU A 230 31.02 0.62 -3.98
CA LEU A 230 30.60 0.32 -2.60
C LEU A 230 29.11 -0.05 -2.52
N ALA A 231 28.26 0.60 -3.31
CA ALA A 231 26.83 0.33 -3.37
C ALA A 231 26.50 -1.12 -3.77
N PHE A 232 27.43 -1.83 -4.41
CA PHE A 232 27.21 -3.21 -4.86
C PHE A 232 27.79 -4.26 -3.92
N ALA A 233 28.34 -3.89 -2.76
CA ALA A 233 28.96 -4.85 -1.83
C ALA A 233 27.99 -5.97 -1.46
N HIS A 234 26.80 -5.64 -0.92
CA HIS A 234 25.77 -6.63 -0.57
C HIS A 234 25.28 -7.44 -1.77
N ARG A 235 25.13 -6.80 -2.94
CA ARG A 235 24.74 -7.48 -4.18
C ARG A 235 25.79 -8.52 -4.60
N ASN A 236 27.06 -8.14 -4.54
CA ASN A 236 28.17 -9.00 -4.94
C ASN A 236 28.30 -10.19 -4.00
N GLU A 237 28.11 -10.00 -2.70
CA GLU A 237 28.03 -11.11 -1.73
C GLU A 237 26.83 -12.03 -2.02
N ALA A 238 25.66 -11.47 -2.33
CA ALA A 238 24.51 -12.28 -2.75
C ALA A 238 24.79 -13.08 -4.04
N VAL A 239 25.51 -12.51 -5.02
CA VAL A 239 25.94 -13.20 -6.24
C VAL A 239 26.90 -14.34 -5.92
N LYS A 240 27.92 -14.11 -5.07
CA LYS A 240 28.88 -15.15 -4.65
C LYS A 240 28.16 -16.29 -3.92
N ALA A 241 27.34 -15.95 -2.93
CA ALA A 241 26.55 -16.93 -2.16
C ALA A 241 25.62 -17.75 -3.07
N CYS A 242 24.93 -17.12 -4.02
CA CYS A 242 24.08 -17.83 -4.97
C CYS A 242 24.88 -18.77 -5.89
N ARG A 243 26.13 -18.45 -6.24
CA ARG A 243 27.01 -19.32 -7.06
C ARG A 243 27.55 -20.50 -6.27
N GLN A 244 27.94 -20.28 -5.01
CA GLN A 244 28.57 -21.30 -4.17
C GLN A 244 27.56 -22.25 -3.51
N LEU A 245 26.48 -21.69 -2.94
CA LEU A 245 25.51 -22.43 -2.12
C LEU A 245 24.17 -22.65 -2.84
N GLY A 246 23.95 -21.98 -3.97
CA GLY A 246 22.69 -22.01 -4.69
C GLY A 246 21.66 -21.00 -4.17
N ARG A 247 20.73 -20.64 -5.06
CA ARG A 247 19.71 -19.60 -4.81
C ARG A 247 18.73 -19.96 -3.69
N ALA A 248 18.42 -21.24 -3.51
CA ALA A 248 17.49 -21.69 -2.48
C ALA A 248 18.04 -21.45 -1.08
N ILE A 249 19.32 -21.80 -0.84
CA ILE A 249 19.99 -21.57 0.44
C ILE A 249 20.10 -20.06 0.72
N TRP A 250 20.51 -19.28 -0.28
CA TRP A 250 20.58 -17.82 -0.15
C TRP A 250 19.23 -17.21 0.23
N LYS A 251 18.12 -17.62 -0.39
CA LYS A 251 16.77 -17.10 -0.05
C LYS A 251 16.38 -17.38 1.41
N ARG A 252 16.78 -18.53 1.95
CA ARG A 252 16.52 -18.91 3.34
C ARG A 252 17.34 -18.06 4.30
N TRP A 253 18.65 -17.95 4.06
CA TRP A 253 19.56 -17.22 4.93
C TRP A 253 19.34 -15.70 4.90
N SER A 254 19.07 -15.12 3.73
CA SER A 254 18.82 -13.68 3.59
C SER A 254 17.46 -13.22 4.12
N GLY A 255 16.59 -14.15 4.51
CA GLY A 255 15.22 -13.83 4.93
C GLY A 255 14.31 -13.38 3.78
N TYR A 256 14.71 -13.59 2.52
CA TYR A 256 13.94 -13.19 1.32
C TYR A 256 12.49 -13.69 1.33
N HIS A 257 12.20 -14.82 2.00
CA HIS A 257 10.85 -15.35 2.12
C HIS A 257 9.85 -14.38 2.75
N ARG A 258 10.29 -13.37 3.53
CA ARG A 258 9.42 -12.32 4.06
C ARG A 258 8.74 -11.50 2.95
N ARG A 259 9.25 -11.50 1.71
CA ARG A 259 8.63 -10.81 0.56
C ARG A 259 7.19 -11.25 0.29
N SER A 260 6.80 -12.49 0.60
CA SER A 260 5.42 -12.95 0.40
C SER A 260 4.39 -12.13 1.20
N LEU A 261 4.82 -11.43 2.25
CA LEU A 261 3.97 -10.53 3.04
C LEU A 261 3.46 -9.34 2.21
N VAL A 262 4.30 -8.76 1.34
CA VAL A 262 3.86 -7.65 0.47
C VAL A 262 2.89 -8.11 -0.60
N GLU A 263 3.08 -9.31 -1.15
CA GLU A 263 2.12 -9.93 -2.07
C GLU A 263 0.76 -10.15 -1.38
N THR A 264 0.77 -10.61 -0.13
CA THR A 264 -0.45 -10.76 0.67
C THR A 264 -1.15 -9.41 0.90
N LYS A 265 -0.37 -8.36 1.20
CA LYS A 265 -0.91 -7.00 1.35
C LYS A 265 -1.51 -6.48 0.04
N MET A 266 -0.85 -6.72 -1.09
CA MET A 266 -1.37 -6.36 -2.43
C MET A 266 -2.70 -7.05 -2.71
N ASN A 267 -2.84 -8.32 -2.32
CA ASN A 267 -4.12 -9.01 -2.43
C ASN A 267 -5.21 -8.34 -1.58
N CYS A 268 -4.92 -8.03 -0.31
CA CYS A 268 -5.86 -7.26 0.54
C CYS A 268 -6.23 -5.91 -0.10
N PHE A 269 -5.27 -5.22 -0.69
CA PHE A 269 -5.46 -3.93 -1.35
C PHE A 269 -6.39 -4.01 -2.57
N LYS A 270 -6.26 -5.07 -3.37
CA LYS A 270 -7.21 -5.34 -4.47
C LYS A 270 -8.60 -5.70 -3.99
N ARG A 271 -8.71 -6.44 -2.88
CA ARG A 271 -10.01 -6.86 -2.32
C ARG A 271 -10.85 -5.70 -1.79
N LEU A 272 -10.25 -4.57 -1.43
CA LEU A 272 -11.00 -3.34 -1.13
C LEU A 272 -11.66 -2.71 -2.36
N GLY A 273 -11.24 -3.08 -3.56
CA GLY A 273 -11.91 -2.63 -4.78
C GLY A 273 -11.19 -3.09 -6.04
N GLU A 274 -11.89 -3.83 -6.90
CA GLU A 274 -11.30 -4.41 -8.11
C GLU A 274 -10.89 -3.35 -9.16
N LYS A 275 -11.56 -2.18 -9.13
CA LYS A 275 -11.32 -1.09 -10.07
C LYS A 275 -11.27 0.27 -9.38
N VAL A 276 -10.50 1.19 -9.94
CA VAL A 276 -10.52 2.62 -9.55
C VAL A 276 -11.70 3.30 -10.24
N MET A 277 -12.48 4.07 -9.49
CA MET A 277 -13.69 4.72 -10.01
C MET A 277 -13.43 6.12 -10.58
N ALA A 278 -12.38 6.79 -10.08
CA ALA A 278 -11.97 8.09 -10.56
C ALA A 278 -11.52 8.08 -12.04
N ARG A 279 -11.86 9.14 -12.78
CA ARG A 279 -11.56 9.27 -14.21
C ARG A 279 -10.20 9.93 -14.50
N THR A 280 -9.76 10.87 -13.66
CA THR A 280 -8.50 11.60 -13.86
C THR A 280 -7.40 10.98 -13.00
N PHE A 281 -6.16 11.05 -13.47
CA PHE A 281 -5.02 10.39 -12.83
C PHE A 281 -4.85 10.82 -11.37
N GLU A 282 -4.89 12.11 -11.07
CA GLU A 282 -4.65 12.63 -9.71
C GLU A 282 -5.75 12.16 -8.73
N ARG A 283 -6.99 12.07 -9.21
CA ARG A 283 -8.10 11.52 -8.41
C ARG A 283 -7.95 10.01 -8.21
N GLN A 284 -7.42 9.29 -9.19
CA GLN A 284 -7.09 7.87 -9.06
C GLN A 284 -5.99 7.66 -8.01
N VAL A 285 -4.96 8.51 -8.01
CA VAL A 285 -3.91 8.51 -6.98
C VAL A 285 -4.53 8.71 -5.60
N ALA A 286 -5.37 9.72 -5.42
CA ALA A 286 -6.05 9.95 -4.13
C ALA A 286 -6.93 8.76 -3.71
N GLU A 287 -7.70 8.17 -4.63
CA GLU A 287 -8.53 6.99 -4.32
C GLU A 287 -7.69 5.79 -3.85
N LEU A 288 -6.53 5.57 -4.47
CA LEU A 288 -5.62 4.49 -4.12
C LEU A 288 -4.90 4.75 -2.79
N ASN A 289 -4.56 5.99 -2.49
CA ASN A 289 -4.03 6.37 -1.17
C ASN A 289 -5.07 6.19 -0.07
N ILE A 290 -6.35 6.51 -0.33
CA ILE A 290 -7.44 6.24 0.63
C ILE A 290 -7.55 4.75 0.93
N ARG A 291 -7.41 3.88 -0.08
CA ARG A 291 -7.38 2.42 0.14
C ARG A 291 -6.20 1.98 1.00
N ALA A 292 -5.03 2.59 0.82
CA ALA A 292 -3.87 2.31 1.66
C ALA A 292 -4.14 2.72 3.11
N SER A 293 -4.66 3.93 3.33
CA SER A 293 -5.08 4.43 4.65
C SER A 293 -6.08 3.50 5.33
N ILE A 294 -7.09 3.00 4.59
CA ILE A 294 -8.06 2.04 5.13
C ILE A 294 -7.38 0.73 5.60
N LEU A 295 -6.49 0.16 4.77
CA LEU A 295 -5.79 -1.07 5.12
C LEU A 295 -4.86 -0.90 6.31
N ASP A 296 -4.23 0.25 6.44
CA ASP A 296 -3.33 0.52 7.55
C ASP A 296 -4.09 0.67 8.86
N GLN A 297 -5.27 1.29 8.83
CA GLN A 297 -6.17 1.28 9.99
C GLN A 297 -6.61 -0.15 10.34
N PHE A 298 -6.97 -0.98 9.35
CA PHE A 298 -7.28 -2.39 9.60
C PHE A 298 -6.11 -3.19 10.15
N THR A 299 -4.88 -2.82 9.80
CA THR A 299 -3.65 -3.43 10.28
C THR A 299 -3.37 -3.00 11.72
N ALA A 300 -3.59 -1.72 12.04
CA ALA A 300 -3.42 -1.15 13.37
C ALA A 300 -4.40 -1.75 14.39
N LEU A 301 -5.62 -2.10 13.96
CA LEU A 301 -6.60 -2.81 14.79
C LEU A 301 -6.14 -4.22 15.17
N GLY A 302 -5.47 -4.93 14.25
CA GLY A 302 -4.93 -6.25 14.52
C GLY A 302 -4.71 -7.11 13.28
N THR A 303 -3.67 -7.93 13.37
CA THR A 303 -3.25 -8.88 12.33
C THR A 303 -3.26 -10.31 12.89
N PRO A 304 -3.43 -11.32 12.02
CA PRO A 304 -3.32 -12.71 12.45
C PRO A 304 -1.85 -13.05 12.72
N GLN A 305 -1.58 -13.73 13.83
CA GLN A 305 -0.29 -14.36 14.11
C GLN A 305 -0.39 -15.81 13.69
N THR A 306 0.33 -16.19 12.64
CA THR A 306 0.29 -17.54 12.07
C THR A 306 1.58 -18.30 12.36
N VAL A 307 1.44 -19.56 12.73
CA VAL A 307 2.56 -20.50 12.88
C VAL A 307 2.29 -21.73 12.01
N ALA A 308 3.36 -22.37 11.54
CA ALA A 308 3.23 -23.67 10.89
C ALA A 308 2.55 -24.64 11.87
N ALA A 309 1.51 -25.32 11.41
CA ALA A 309 0.92 -26.42 12.15
C ALA A 309 1.93 -27.58 12.15
N ALA A 310 2.14 -28.16 13.32
CA ALA A 310 2.92 -29.38 13.50
C ALA A 310 2.26 -30.55 12.75
#